data_AF-A0A7V4B1Q6-F1
#
_entry.id   AF-A0A7V4B1Q6-F1
#
_cell.length_a   1.000
_cell.length_b   1.000
_cell.length_c   1.000
_cell.angle_alpha   90.00
_cell.angle_beta   90.00
_cell.angle_gamma   90.00
#
_symmetry.space_group_name_H-M   'P 1'
#
loop_
_entity.id
_entity.type
_entity.pdbx_description
1 polymer ?
#
loop_
_entity_poly.entity_id
_entity_poly.type
_entity_poly.pdbx_seq_one_letter_code
_entity_poly.pdbx_strand_id
1 'polypeptide(L)'
;MSHAPAVQVRIEAGNLTGELETLHQALGEAIGADAALRAVLVLVDLYGGASLYVPKRDSVEREARNAAIREMYKHHGIRAIAQAFNLADNTVREIVFDRNGRAPQAELEF
;
A
#
# COMPACT_ATOMS: atom_id res chain seq x y z
N MET A 1 -1.10 23.49 -1.69
CA MET A 1 -1.27 22.20 -0.98
C MET A 1 0.09 21.80 -0.44
N SER A 2 0.25 21.78 0.89
CA SER A 2 1.52 21.48 1.54
C SER A 2 1.86 19.99 1.37
N HIS A 3 2.88 19.66 0.59
CA HIS A 3 3.33 18.29 0.40
C HIS A 3 4.25 17.92 1.57
N ALA A 4 3.70 17.33 2.63
CA ALA A 4 4.52 16.77 3.71
C ALA A 4 5.45 15.70 3.11
N PRO A 5 6.77 15.77 3.37
CA PRO A 5 7.76 14.91 2.73
C PRO A 5 7.57 13.45 3.15
N ALA A 6 7.72 12.54 2.19
CA ALA A 6 7.68 11.11 2.46
C ALA A 6 9.01 10.62 3.06
N VAL A 7 8.95 9.61 3.92
CA VAL A 7 10.12 9.01 4.56
C VAL A 7 10.61 7.86 3.68
N GLN A 8 11.88 7.90 3.28
CA GLN A 8 12.58 6.72 2.76
C GLN A 8 13.18 6.00 3.96
N VAL A 9 13.13 4.67 3.97
CA VAL A 9 13.82 3.86 4.97
C VAL A 9 14.90 3.07 4.26
N ARG A 10 16.17 3.34 4.59
CA ARG A 10 17.28 2.51 4.13
C ARG A 10 17.54 1.38 5.13
N ILE A 11 17.55 0.14 4.65
CA ILE A 11 17.89 -1.04 5.46
C ILE A 11 19.22 -1.59 4.96
N GLU A 12 20.33 -1.27 5.64
CA GLU A 12 21.64 -1.84 5.32
C GLU A 12 21.85 -3.15 6.09
N ALA A 13 22.27 -4.21 5.39
CA ALA A 13 22.57 -5.48 6.02
C ALA A 13 23.82 -5.34 6.89
N GLY A 14 23.66 -5.37 8.21
CA GLY A 14 24.81 -5.40 9.12
C GLY A 14 24.55 -4.82 10.51
N ASN A 15 23.85 -3.69 10.64
CA ASN A 15 23.67 -2.99 11.93
C ASN A 15 22.31 -2.26 12.01
N LEU A 16 21.68 -2.25 13.20
CA LEU A 16 20.54 -1.37 13.52
C LEU A 16 21.06 0.07 13.70
N THR A 17 21.25 0.81 12.61
CA THR A 17 21.71 2.20 12.69
C THR A 17 20.80 3.11 11.88
N GLY A 18 20.47 4.30 12.42
CA GLY A 18 19.69 5.32 11.72
C GLY A 18 18.19 5.03 11.68
N GLU A 19 17.59 5.04 10.49
CA GLU A 19 16.14 4.93 10.29
C GLU A 19 15.55 3.58 10.76
N LEU A 20 16.32 2.50 10.67
CA LEU A 20 15.89 1.17 11.10
C LEU A 20 15.74 1.07 12.63
N GLU A 21 16.59 1.77 13.38
CA GLU A 21 16.50 1.84 14.84
C GLU A 21 15.26 2.62 15.27
N THR A 22 15.01 3.78 14.64
CA THR A 22 13.79 4.56 14.83
C THR A 22 12.54 3.75 14.51
N LEU A 23 12.57 2.98 13.41
CA LEU A 23 11.48 2.08 13.05
C LEU A 23 11.27 0.98 14.10
N HIS A 24 12.34 0.33 14.56
CA HIS A 24 12.28 -0.68 15.61
C HIS A 24 11.68 -0.13 16.91
N GLN A 25 12.10 1.08 17.35
CA GLN A 25 11.56 1.72 18.54
C GLN A 25 10.08 2.06 18.37
N ALA A 26 9.70 2.71 17.26
CA ALA A 26 8.31 3.07 16.98
C ALA A 26 7.40 1.84 16.94
N LEU A 27 7.87 0.74 16.34
CA LEU A 27 7.17 -0.55 16.38
C LEU A 27 7.12 -1.10 17.80
N GLY A 28 8.19 -1.01 18.58
CA GLY A 28 8.22 -1.45 19.97
C GLY A 28 7.17 -0.76 20.84
N GLU A 29 6.97 0.54 20.64
CA GLU A 29 5.94 1.34 21.31
C GLU A 29 4.52 0.96 20.86
N ALA A 30 4.33 0.61 19.59
CA ALA A 30 3.02 0.32 19.03
C ALA A 30 2.54 -1.13 19.24
N ILE A 31 3.46 -2.11 19.13
CA ILE A 31 3.12 -3.54 19.08
C ILE A 31 3.94 -4.40 20.06
N GLY A 32 4.81 -3.80 20.86
CA GLY A 32 5.66 -4.48 21.83
C GLY A 32 7.00 -4.95 21.24
N ALA A 33 8.02 -5.03 22.10
CA ALA A 33 9.42 -5.24 21.69
C ALA A 33 9.65 -6.55 20.90
N ASP A 34 9.05 -7.67 21.33
CA ASP A 34 9.23 -8.95 20.63
C ASP A 34 8.62 -8.95 19.23
N ALA A 35 7.42 -8.38 19.08
CA ALA A 35 6.75 -8.26 17.79
C ALA A 35 7.48 -7.28 16.86
N ALA A 36 8.01 -6.19 17.41
CA ALA A 36 8.82 -5.22 16.67
C ALA A 36 10.11 -5.85 16.11
N LEU A 37 10.82 -6.62 16.93
CA LEU A 37 12.03 -7.33 16.49
C LEU A 37 11.71 -8.29 15.34
N ARG A 38 10.65 -9.10 15.46
CA ARG A 38 10.23 -10.02 14.39
C ARG A 38 9.89 -9.30 13.09
N ALA A 39 9.16 -8.19 13.18
CA ALA A 39 8.80 -7.38 12.02
C ALA A 39 10.04 -6.81 11.32
N VAL A 40 11.00 -6.29 12.09
CA VAL A 40 12.27 -5.77 11.55
C VAL A 40 13.09 -6.88 10.89
N LEU A 41 13.19 -8.07 11.50
CA LEU A 41 13.91 -9.20 10.91
C LEU A 41 13.29 -9.62 9.56
N VAL A 42 11.96 -9.69 9.47
CA VAL A 42 11.28 -9.96 8.19
C VAL A 42 11.61 -8.89 7.14
N LEU A 43 11.67 -7.61 7.52
CA LEU A 43 12.04 -6.55 6.58
C LEU A 43 13.50 -6.67 6.12
N VAL A 44 14.42 -7.03 7.01
CA VAL A 44 15.83 -7.26 6.67
C VAL A 44 15.99 -8.46 5.74
N ASP A 45 15.31 -9.57 6.02
CA ASP A 45 15.38 -10.79 5.20
C ASP A 45 14.85 -10.57 3.79
N LEU A 46 13.77 -9.78 3.66
CA LEU A 46 13.13 -9.52 2.36
C LEU A 46 13.78 -8.37 1.57
N TYR A 47 14.30 -7.35 2.26
CA TYR A 47 14.67 -6.08 1.63
C TYR A 47 16.03 -5.54 2.09
N GLY A 48 16.86 -6.33 2.75
CA GLY A 48 18.20 -5.94 3.15
C GLY A 48 19.04 -5.46 1.96
N GLY A 49 19.66 -4.28 2.09
CA GLY A 49 20.40 -3.61 1.03
C GLY A 49 19.53 -2.75 0.09
N ALA A 50 18.21 -2.76 0.25
CA ALA A 50 17.29 -1.93 -0.53
C ALA A 50 16.92 -0.62 0.20
N SER A 51 16.40 0.32 -0.57
CA SER A 51 15.70 1.50 -0.05
C SER A 51 14.21 1.31 -0.23
N LEU A 52 13.45 1.31 0.86
CA LEU A 52 12.00 1.13 0.85
C LEU A 52 11.29 2.46 0.98
N TYR A 53 10.29 2.65 0.13
CA TYR A 53 9.36 3.75 0.24
C TYR A 53 8.15 3.33 1.10
N VAL A 54 7.88 4.08 2.17
CA VAL A 54 6.67 3.89 2.97
C VAL A 54 5.61 4.90 2.53
N PRO A 55 4.58 4.48 1.76
CA PRO A 55 3.52 5.36 1.31
C PRO A 55 2.67 5.89 2.47
N LYS A 56 2.02 7.03 2.26
CA LYS A 56 1.00 7.56 3.18
C LYS A 56 -0.18 6.57 3.28
N ARG A 57 -0.73 6.42 4.48
CA ARG A 57 -1.86 5.53 4.77
C ARG A 57 -3.01 5.66 3.77
N ASP A 58 -3.49 6.88 3.53
CA ASP A 58 -4.60 7.15 2.60
C ASP A 58 -4.30 6.66 1.18
N SER A 59 -3.02 6.66 0.77
CA SER A 59 -2.63 6.16 -0.55
C SER A 59 -2.70 4.63 -0.61
N VAL A 60 -2.30 3.93 0.46
CA VAL A 60 -2.42 2.48 0.58
C VAL A 60 -3.89 2.06 0.63
N GLU A 61 -4.70 2.70 1.48
CA GLU A 61 -6.13 2.40 1.61
C GLU A 61 -6.88 2.66 0.29
N ARG A 62 -6.55 3.76 -0.39
CA ARG A 62 -7.10 4.06 -1.71
C ARG A 62 -6.75 2.96 -2.73
N GLU A 63 -5.49 2.53 -2.79
CA GLU A 63 -5.09 1.50 -3.76
C GLU A 63 -5.75 0.15 -3.45
N ALA A 64 -5.78 -0.26 -2.18
CA ALA A 64 -6.45 -1.48 -1.75
C ALA A 64 -7.95 -1.47 -2.09
N ARG A 65 -8.64 -0.36 -1.82
CA ARG A 65 -10.05 -0.17 -2.22
C ARG A 65 -10.20 -0.24 -3.74
N ASN A 66 -9.34 0.43 -4.49
CA ASN A 66 -9.41 0.45 -5.94
C ASN A 66 -9.18 -0.95 -6.55
N ALA A 67 -8.24 -1.73 -6.00
CA ALA A 67 -8.03 -3.13 -6.38
C ALA A 67 -9.29 -3.99 -6.10
N ALA A 68 -9.90 -3.83 -4.92
CA ALA A 68 -11.15 -4.53 -4.59
C ALA A 68 -12.31 -4.15 -5.52
N ILE A 69 -12.41 -2.87 -5.92
CA ILE A 69 -13.39 -2.38 -6.90
C ILE A 69 -13.17 -3.05 -8.27
N ARG A 70 -11.91 -3.13 -8.75
CA ARG A 70 -11.57 -3.80 -10.01
C ARG A 70 -11.93 -5.29 -9.99
N GLU A 71 -11.71 -5.96 -8.86
CA GLU A 71 -12.09 -7.36 -8.70
C GLU A 71 -13.62 -7.55 -8.71
N MET A 72 -14.34 -6.74 -7.94
CA MET A 72 -15.80 -6.80 -7.86
C MET A 72 -16.47 -6.50 -9.21
N TYR A 73 -15.85 -5.64 -10.04
CA TYR A 73 -16.34 -5.30 -11.37
C TYR A 73 -16.37 -6.48 -12.36
N LYS A 74 -15.60 -7.54 -12.11
CA LYS A 74 -15.68 -8.77 -12.90
C LYS A 74 -17.06 -9.43 -12.84
N HIS A 75 -17.83 -9.17 -11.78
CA HIS A 75 -19.11 -9.84 -11.53
C HIS A 75 -20.28 -8.89 -11.25
N HIS A 76 -20.02 -7.59 -11.00
CA HIS A 76 -21.03 -6.61 -10.63
C HIS A 76 -20.94 -5.33 -11.47
N GLY A 77 -22.08 -4.68 -11.69
CA GLY A 77 -22.14 -3.41 -12.41
C GLY A 77 -21.70 -2.20 -11.56
N ILE A 78 -21.31 -1.11 -12.23
CA ILE A 78 -20.80 0.14 -11.62
C ILE A 78 -21.68 0.64 -10.47
N ARG A 79 -23.01 0.68 -10.67
CA ARG A 79 -23.95 1.21 -9.67
C ARG A 79 -23.98 0.39 -8.38
N ALA A 80 -23.91 -0.94 -8.48
CA ALA A 80 -23.88 -1.82 -7.31
C ALA A 80 -22.59 -1.63 -6.50
N ILE A 81 -21.46 -1.49 -7.19
CA ILE A 81 -20.15 -1.26 -6.58
C ILE A 81 -20.09 0.13 -5.93
N ALA A 82 -20.59 1.16 -6.62
CA ALA A 82 -20.67 2.53 -6.10
C ALA A 82 -21.43 2.57 -4.76
N GLN A 83 -22.55 1.85 -4.65
CA GLN A 83 -23.28 1.71 -3.40
C GLN A 83 -22.49 0.95 -2.32
N ALA A 84 -21.85 -0.17 -2.67
CA ALA A 84 -21.09 -0.99 -1.73
C ALA A 84 -19.90 -0.22 -1.10
N PHE A 85 -19.25 0.65 -1.87
CA PHE A 85 -18.10 1.44 -1.41
C PHE A 85 -18.44 2.88 -1.02
N ASN A 86 -19.72 3.28 -1.07
CA ASN A 86 -20.18 4.65 -0.86
C ASN A 86 -19.41 5.68 -1.73
N LEU A 87 -19.32 5.41 -3.03
CA LEU A 87 -18.67 6.24 -4.03
C LEU A 87 -19.66 6.72 -5.08
N ALA A 88 -19.31 7.76 -5.83
CA ALA A 88 -20.05 8.14 -7.02
C ALA A 88 -19.78 7.15 -8.17
N ASP A 89 -20.79 6.90 -9.02
CA ASP A 89 -20.68 6.06 -10.21
C ASP A 89 -19.50 6.46 -11.12
N ASN A 90 -19.23 7.77 -11.24
CA ASN A 90 -18.10 8.25 -12.03
C ASN A 90 -16.74 7.90 -11.41
N THR A 91 -16.62 7.92 -10.08
CA THR A 91 -15.39 7.50 -9.39
C THR A 91 -15.12 6.02 -9.62
N VAL A 92 -16.15 5.18 -9.55
CA VAL A 92 -16.01 3.75 -9.86
C VAL A 92 -15.60 3.56 -11.32
N ARG A 93 -16.21 4.32 -12.25
CA ARG A 93 -15.85 4.29 -13.67
C ARG A 93 -14.37 4.64 -13.90
N GLU A 94 -13.85 5.67 -13.26
CA GLU A 94 -12.43 6.07 -13.35
C GLU A 94 -11.46 5.07 -12.71
N ILE A 95 -11.93 4.23 -11.78
CA ILE A 95 -11.11 3.19 -11.14
C ILE A 95 -11.01 1.94 -12.02
N VAL A 96 -12.11 1.56 -12.67
CA VAL A 96 -12.22 0.33 -13.48
C VAL A 96 -11.86 0.55 -14.95
N PHE A 97 -11.85 1.80 -15.43
CA PHE A 97 -11.39 2.15 -16.77
C PHE A 97 -10.27 3.18 -16.69
N ASP A 98 -9.26 3.03 -17.54
CA ASP A 98 -8.30 4.10 -17.78
C ASP A 98 -8.97 5.33 -18.45
N ARG A 99 -8.22 6.43 -18.58
CA ARG A 99 -8.73 7.67 -19.23
C ARG A 99 -9.19 7.46 -20.68
N ASN A 100 -8.85 6.33 -21.30
CA ASN A 100 -9.20 5.96 -22.65
C ASN A 100 -10.35 4.93 -22.71
N GLY A 101 -10.96 4.58 -21.57
CA GLY A 101 -12.07 3.63 -21.50
C GLY A 101 -11.66 2.16 -21.56
N ARG A 102 -10.38 1.82 -21.36
CA ARG A 102 -9.88 0.43 -21.38
C ARG A 102 -9.80 -0.10 -19.96
N ALA A 103 -10.16 -1.38 -19.77
CA ALA A 103 -9.90 -2.06 -18.52
C ALA A 103 -8.38 -2.02 -18.23
N PRO A 104 -7.94 -1.70 -16.99
CA PRO A 104 -6.54 -1.66 -16.65
C PRO A 104 -5.92 -3.02 -16.95
N GLN A 105 -4.91 -3.05 -17.83
CA GLN A 105 -4.18 -4.25 -18.19
C GLN A 105 -3.49 -4.80 -16.94
N ALA A 106 -4.04 -5.89 -16.40
CA ALA A 106 -3.28 -6.87 -15.66
C ALA A 106 -3.51 -8.19 -16.38
N GLU A 107 -2.48 -8.62 -17.10
CA GLU A 107 -2.33 -9.96 -17.64
C GLU A 107 -2.67 -11.00 -16.57
N LEU A 108 -3.56 -11.93 -16.91
CA LEU A 108 -3.55 -13.26 -16.32
C LEU A 108 -3.33 -14.23 -17.49
N GLU A 109 -2.09 -14.24 -17.98
CA GLU A 109 -1.50 -15.46 -18.48
C GLU A 109 -1.18 -16.34 -17.26
N PHE A 110 -1.86 -17.49 -17.17
CA PHE A 110 -1.36 -18.71 -16.54
C PHE A 110 -1.85 -19.90 -17.36
#